data_AF-A0A846TQG4-F1
#
_entry.id   AF-A0A846TQG4-F1
#
_cell.length_a   1.000
_cell.length_b   1.000
_cell.length_c   1.000
_cell.angle_alpha   90.00
_cell.angle_beta   90.00
_cell.angle_gamma   90.00
#
_symmetry.space_group_name_H-M   'P 1'
#
loop_
_entity.id
_entity.type
_entity.pdbx_description
1 polymer ?
#
loop_
_entity_poly.entity_id
_entity_poly.type
_entity_poly.pdbx_seq_one_letter_code
_entity_poly.pdbx_strand_id
1 'polypeptide(L)'
;MGMIGSPEINKVIRQILSPTLKENGFDKVNTRHNWGWKDNCIWVLDITAVGKYFSDVTGWSPMSVYVELGIYYDFVPPKDGEIKIGTKGELLPKAHQCQLQKQLYCSIKQSNYTNHFDNPAEQRRNDIWWIEPDGANIEEVLNEIKQSFLSVGLVWLIKYTDLVTAFKEIESEHDSFNKFYKARYFAEHLNDNLKFKEYCHLLEKERKRIDGLFS
;
A
#
# COMPACT_ATOMS: atom_id res chain seq x y z
N MET A 1 -26.87 -1.35 21.41
CA MET A 1 -26.25 -0.43 20.43
C MET A 1 -25.99 -1.24 19.16
N GLY A 2 -26.30 -0.70 17.98
CA GLY A 2 -26.08 -1.41 16.71
C GLY A 2 -24.61 -1.41 16.33
N MET A 3 -24.14 -2.46 15.64
CA MET A 3 -22.76 -2.48 15.10
C MET A 3 -22.61 -1.45 13.99
N ILE A 4 -21.45 -0.77 13.94
CA ILE A 4 -21.11 0.16 12.87
C ILE A 4 -20.88 -0.57 11.55
N GLY A 5 -21.37 0.00 10.46
CA GLY A 5 -21.21 -0.52 9.12
C GLY A 5 -20.21 0.26 8.27
N SER A 6 -19.95 -0.26 7.07
CA SER A 6 -19.16 0.43 6.04
C SER A 6 -19.72 1.82 5.68
N PRO A 7 -21.05 2.07 5.58
CA PRO A 7 -21.57 3.40 5.27
C PRO A 7 -21.17 4.48 6.27
N GLU A 8 -21.24 4.18 7.57
CA GLU A 8 -20.87 5.08 8.65
C GLU A 8 -19.36 5.38 8.61
N ILE A 9 -18.54 4.35 8.42
CA ILE A 9 -17.08 4.53 8.29
C ILE A 9 -16.73 5.38 7.07
N ASN A 10 -17.35 5.09 5.94
CA ASN A 10 -17.17 5.84 4.71
C ASN A 10 -17.56 7.32 4.87
N LYS A 11 -18.54 7.64 5.73
CA LYS A 11 -18.93 9.03 6.02
C LYS A 11 -17.78 9.78 6.71
N VAL A 12 -17.19 9.18 7.74
CA VAL A 12 -16.11 9.84 8.50
C VAL A 12 -14.82 9.93 7.65
N ILE A 13 -14.51 8.91 6.83
CA ILE A 13 -13.39 8.97 5.86
C ILE A 13 -13.53 10.18 4.94
N ARG A 14 -14.73 10.43 4.40
CA ARG A 14 -14.98 11.58 3.52
C ARG A 14 -14.80 12.92 4.22
N GLN A 15 -15.07 12.98 5.52
CA GLN A 15 -14.96 14.22 6.30
C GLN A 15 -13.50 14.51 6.67
N ILE A 16 -12.74 13.50 7.08
CA ILE A 16 -11.39 13.69 7.66
C ILE A 16 -10.28 13.49 6.62
N LEU A 17 -10.28 12.35 5.91
CA LEU A 17 -9.19 11.96 5.04
C LEU A 17 -9.32 12.53 3.64
N SER A 18 -10.51 12.52 3.06
CA SER A 18 -10.67 12.95 1.66
C SER A 18 -10.19 14.38 1.36
N PRO A 19 -10.44 15.40 2.20
CA PRO A 19 -9.87 16.74 1.99
C PRO A 19 -8.34 16.73 2.03
N THR A 20 -7.78 16.05 3.03
CA THR A 20 -6.33 15.92 3.22
C THR A 20 -5.67 15.29 1.99
N LEU A 21 -6.23 14.23 1.42
CA LEU A 21 -5.67 13.58 0.23
C LEU A 21 -5.70 14.52 -0.99
N LYS A 22 -6.82 15.21 -1.22
CA LYS A 22 -6.96 16.16 -2.33
C LYS A 22 -5.97 17.32 -2.23
N GLU A 23 -5.84 17.90 -1.04
CA GLU A 23 -4.89 19.00 -0.76
C GLU A 23 -3.44 18.58 -0.99
N ASN A 24 -3.13 17.28 -0.91
CA ASN A 24 -1.78 16.74 -1.03
C ASN A 24 -1.57 15.92 -2.32
N GLY A 25 -2.30 16.26 -3.38
CA GLY A 25 -1.99 15.81 -4.74
C GLY A 25 -2.65 14.51 -5.20
N PHE A 26 -3.64 13.99 -4.47
CA PHE A 26 -4.50 12.92 -4.98
C PHE A 26 -5.62 13.49 -5.85
N ASP A 27 -5.69 13.06 -7.11
CA ASP A 27 -6.66 13.56 -8.08
C ASP A 27 -7.98 12.78 -8.04
N LYS A 28 -7.93 11.48 -7.70
CA LYS A 28 -9.12 10.63 -7.57
C LYS A 28 -9.20 10.05 -6.17
N VAL A 29 -10.06 10.67 -5.35
CA VAL A 29 -10.22 10.33 -3.94
C VAL A 29 -11.58 9.66 -3.71
N ASN A 30 -11.54 8.45 -3.17
CA ASN A 30 -12.71 7.70 -2.70
C ASN A 30 -12.52 7.33 -1.23
N THR A 31 -13.34 6.42 -0.70
CA THR A 31 -13.21 5.99 0.69
C THR A 31 -12.28 4.80 0.89
N ARG A 32 -11.94 4.08 -0.18
CA ARG A 32 -11.16 2.83 -0.13
C ARG A 32 -9.93 2.84 -1.01
N HIS A 33 -10.04 3.40 -2.20
CA HIS A 33 -8.97 3.41 -3.18
C HIS A 33 -8.78 4.84 -3.70
N ASN A 34 -7.55 5.32 -3.61
CA ASN A 34 -7.20 6.71 -3.88
C ASN A 34 -5.97 6.76 -4.78
N TRP A 35 -6.00 7.64 -5.76
CA TRP A 35 -4.93 7.79 -6.74
C TRP A 35 -4.51 9.24 -6.92
N GLY A 36 -3.20 9.45 -7.07
CA GLY A 36 -2.60 10.68 -7.55
C GLY A 36 -1.65 10.38 -8.71
N TRP A 37 -1.82 11.04 -9.85
CA TRP A 37 -0.96 10.84 -11.03
C TRP A 37 0.12 11.94 -11.06
N LYS A 38 1.38 11.53 -11.21
CA LYS A 38 2.57 12.38 -11.11
C LYS A 38 3.60 11.91 -12.16
N ASP A 39 3.53 12.48 -13.36
CA ASP A 39 4.32 12.04 -14.51
C ASP A 39 4.25 10.50 -14.68
N ASN A 40 5.39 9.80 -14.63
CA ASN A 40 5.48 8.34 -14.74
C ASN A 40 5.15 7.58 -13.43
N CYS A 41 4.67 8.27 -12.41
CA CYS A 41 4.35 7.72 -11.10
C CYS A 41 2.85 7.83 -10.81
N ILE A 42 2.27 6.76 -10.30
CA ILE A 42 0.90 6.74 -9.79
C ILE A 42 0.97 6.41 -8.30
N TRP A 43 0.68 7.41 -7.46
CA TRP A 43 0.53 7.23 -6.04
C TRP A 43 -0.78 6.51 -5.76
N VAL A 44 -0.73 5.51 -4.88
CA VAL A 44 -1.87 4.73 -4.43
C VAL A 44 -1.97 4.82 -2.92
N LEU A 45 -3.19 5.03 -2.41
CA LEU A 45 -3.52 4.83 -1.00
C LEU A 45 -4.79 4.00 -0.90
N ASP A 46 -4.65 2.81 -0.35
CA ASP A 46 -5.73 1.86 -0.10
C ASP A 46 -6.06 1.79 1.40
N ILE A 47 -7.35 1.86 1.73
CA ILE A 47 -7.89 1.68 3.09
C ILE A 47 -8.74 0.41 3.09
N THR A 48 -8.20 -0.66 3.65
CA THR A 48 -8.85 -1.96 3.65
C THR A 48 -9.42 -2.29 5.02
N ALA A 49 -10.69 -2.68 5.05
CA ALA A 49 -11.33 -3.18 6.26
C ALA A 49 -10.97 -4.64 6.50
N VAL A 50 -10.74 -4.98 7.76
CA VAL A 50 -10.66 -6.35 8.24
C VAL A 50 -11.99 -7.04 7.97
N GLY A 51 -11.92 -8.10 7.18
CA GLY A 51 -13.08 -8.92 6.82
C GLY A 51 -13.52 -9.85 7.94
N LYS A 52 -14.75 -10.35 7.84
CA LYS A 52 -15.36 -11.24 8.84
C LYS A 52 -14.50 -12.47 9.13
N TYR A 53 -14.01 -13.17 8.10
CA TYR A 53 -13.19 -14.37 8.32
C TYR A 53 -11.91 -14.08 9.12
N PHE A 54 -11.22 -12.98 8.79
CA PHE A 54 -10.04 -12.57 9.53
C PHE A 54 -10.39 -12.25 10.99
N SER A 55 -11.48 -11.51 11.21
CA SER A 55 -12.02 -11.20 12.54
C SER A 55 -12.31 -12.46 13.34
N ASP A 56 -13.02 -13.42 12.75
CA ASP A 56 -13.39 -14.70 13.40
C ASP A 56 -12.15 -15.52 13.80
N VAL A 57 -11.06 -15.46 13.02
CA VAL A 57 -9.82 -16.21 13.28
C VAL A 57 -8.88 -15.51 14.25
N THR A 58 -8.83 -14.17 14.23
CA THR A 58 -7.80 -13.39 14.94
C THR A 58 -8.31 -12.64 16.16
N GLY A 59 -9.64 -12.46 16.27
CA GLY A 59 -10.27 -11.66 17.32
C GLY A 59 -10.33 -10.15 17.03
N TRP A 60 -9.75 -9.66 15.93
CA TRP A 60 -9.85 -8.25 15.56
C TRP A 60 -11.29 -7.83 15.34
N SER A 61 -11.67 -6.64 15.82
CA SER A 61 -13.01 -6.11 15.58
C SER A 61 -13.30 -6.01 14.07
N PRO A 62 -14.45 -6.51 13.58
CA PRO A 62 -14.87 -6.31 12.20
C PRO A 62 -14.83 -4.81 11.85
N MET A 63 -14.45 -4.50 10.61
CA MET A 63 -14.30 -3.11 10.14
C MET A 63 -13.13 -2.30 10.72
N SER A 64 -12.32 -2.86 11.63
CA SER A 64 -10.95 -2.35 11.86
C SER A 64 -10.23 -2.21 10.52
N VAL A 65 -9.33 -1.25 10.37
CA VAL A 65 -8.75 -0.93 9.06
C VAL A 65 -7.24 -0.99 9.06
N TYR A 66 -6.67 -1.30 7.91
CA TYR A 66 -5.26 -1.08 7.64
C TYR A 66 -5.11 -0.22 6.39
N VAL A 67 -3.97 0.48 6.30
CA VAL A 67 -3.71 1.44 5.24
C VAL A 67 -2.40 1.10 4.54
N GLU A 68 -2.51 0.91 3.23
CA GLU A 68 -1.40 0.59 2.35
C GLU A 68 -1.17 1.72 1.37
N LEU A 69 0.09 2.01 1.11
CA LEU A 69 0.56 2.93 0.10
C LEU A 69 1.28 2.15 -1.00
N GLY A 70 1.22 2.69 -2.21
CA GLY A 70 1.98 2.18 -3.33
C GLY A 70 2.42 3.28 -4.28
N ILE A 71 3.52 3.03 -5.00
CA ILE A 71 3.88 3.79 -6.19
C ILE A 71 3.98 2.81 -7.33
N TYR A 72 3.06 2.98 -8.29
CA TYR A 72 3.09 2.27 -9.54
C TYR A 72 3.81 3.11 -10.59
N TYR A 73 4.77 2.52 -11.28
CA TYR A 73 5.50 3.19 -12.36
C TYR A 73 5.01 2.64 -13.69
N ASP A 74 4.47 3.51 -14.54
CA ASP A 74 3.75 3.14 -15.76
C ASP A 74 4.66 2.56 -16.87
N PHE A 75 5.96 2.81 -16.80
CA PHE A 75 6.97 2.20 -17.66
C PHE A 75 7.38 0.79 -17.24
N VAL A 76 6.92 0.30 -16.07
CA VAL A 76 7.17 -1.08 -15.63
C VAL A 76 5.92 -1.92 -15.96
N PRO A 77 6.01 -2.85 -16.93
CA PRO A 77 4.86 -3.67 -17.29
C PRO A 77 4.30 -4.44 -16.09
N PRO A 78 2.97 -4.60 -16.00
CA PRO A 78 2.36 -5.33 -14.91
C PRO A 78 2.78 -6.80 -14.94
N LYS A 79 3.18 -7.33 -13.79
CA LYS A 79 3.58 -8.73 -13.64
C LYS A 79 2.38 -9.63 -13.36
N ASP A 80 1.50 -9.19 -12.45
CA ASP A 80 0.42 -10.01 -11.90
C ASP A 80 -0.94 -9.40 -12.27
N GLY A 81 -1.50 -9.87 -13.38
CA GLY A 81 -2.81 -9.47 -13.88
C GLY A 81 -2.85 -8.09 -14.54
N GLU A 82 -4.01 -7.74 -15.09
CA GLU A 82 -4.22 -6.46 -15.74
C GLU A 82 -4.44 -5.33 -14.71
N ILE A 83 -3.89 -4.16 -15.00
CA ILE A 83 -4.23 -2.94 -14.25
C ILE A 83 -5.57 -2.43 -14.76
N LYS A 84 -6.51 -2.21 -13.84
CA LYS A 84 -7.81 -1.67 -14.19
C LYS A 84 -7.66 -0.30 -14.84
N ILE A 85 -8.35 -0.09 -15.95
CA ILE A 85 -8.44 1.21 -16.63
C ILE A 85 -9.72 1.93 -16.19
N GLY A 86 -9.58 3.19 -15.81
CA GLY A 86 -10.66 4.08 -15.42
C GLY A 86 -11.44 4.62 -16.61
N THR A 87 -12.49 5.38 -16.32
CA THR A 87 -13.42 5.89 -17.35
C THR A 87 -12.79 6.98 -18.23
N LYS A 88 -11.67 7.58 -17.82
CA LYS A 88 -10.91 8.56 -18.62
C LYS A 88 -9.64 7.96 -19.23
N GLY A 89 -9.50 6.63 -19.21
CA GLY A 89 -8.30 5.94 -19.66
C GLY A 89 -7.18 5.92 -18.63
N GLU A 90 -7.41 6.40 -17.40
CA GLU A 90 -6.38 6.43 -16.36
C GLU A 90 -6.14 5.05 -15.74
N LEU A 91 -4.88 4.68 -15.47
CA LEU A 91 -4.57 3.44 -14.76
C LEU A 91 -4.98 3.54 -13.28
N LEU A 92 -5.61 2.49 -12.76
CA LEU A 92 -6.11 2.38 -11.39
C LEU A 92 -5.48 1.16 -10.67
N PRO A 93 -4.15 1.15 -10.44
CA PRO A 93 -3.47 0.07 -9.73
C PRO A 93 -3.90 0.03 -8.26
N LYS A 94 -3.87 -1.17 -7.67
CA LYS A 94 -3.98 -1.35 -6.21
C LYS A 94 -2.60 -1.34 -5.55
N ALA A 95 -2.55 -1.12 -4.24
CA ALA A 95 -1.27 -1.06 -3.52
C ALA A 95 -0.40 -2.31 -3.76
N HIS A 96 -0.97 -3.51 -3.69
CA HIS A 96 -0.25 -4.77 -3.94
C HIS A 96 0.26 -4.94 -5.39
N GLN A 97 -0.24 -4.16 -6.35
CA GLN A 97 0.22 -4.18 -7.74
C GLN A 97 1.36 -3.18 -8.00
N CYS A 98 1.70 -2.35 -7.01
CA CYS A 98 2.73 -1.33 -7.13
C CYS A 98 4.14 -1.92 -6.97
N GLN A 99 5.13 -1.31 -7.63
CA GLN A 99 6.52 -1.74 -7.56
C GLN A 99 7.16 -1.40 -6.21
N LEU A 100 6.81 -0.25 -5.66
CA LEU A 100 7.12 0.11 -4.27
C LEU A 100 5.84 0.14 -3.46
N GLN A 101 5.90 -0.42 -2.26
CA GLN A 101 4.75 -0.57 -1.36
C GLN A 101 5.16 -0.18 0.05
N LYS A 102 4.22 0.37 0.81
CA LYS A 102 4.45 0.73 2.21
C LYS A 102 3.17 0.60 3.03
N GLN A 103 3.25 -0.12 4.13
CA GLN A 103 2.21 -0.11 5.16
C GLN A 103 2.36 1.14 6.04
N LEU A 104 1.23 1.78 6.39
CA LEU A 104 1.20 2.75 7.49
C LEU A 104 0.94 2.03 8.81
N TYR A 105 1.50 2.58 9.89
CA TYR A 105 1.37 1.99 11.22
C TYR A 105 0.71 2.96 12.19
N CYS A 106 -0.08 2.39 13.09
CA CYS A 106 -0.79 3.02 14.18
C CYS A 106 0.18 3.35 15.32
N SER A 107 0.12 4.57 15.85
CA SER A 107 0.85 4.97 17.06
C SER A 107 -0.03 4.96 18.33
N ILE A 108 -1.35 4.83 18.19
CA ILE A 108 -2.27 4.72 19.33
C ILE A 108 -1.95 3.44 20.11
N LYS A 109 -1.98 3.54 21.44
CA LYS A 109 -1.85 2.38 22.32
C LYS A 109 -3.12 1.53 22.28
N GLN A 110 -3.12 0.48 21.46
CA GLN A 110 -4.28 -0.39 21.27
C GLN A 110 -4.32 -1.60 22.22
N SER A 111 -3.41 -1.67 23.20
CA SER A 111 -3.31 -2.81 24.13
C SER A 111 -4.61 -3.07 24.91
N ASN A 112 -5.41 -2.04 25.16
CA ASN A 112 -6.72 -2.20 25.81
C ASN A 112 -7.68 -3.07 24.98
N TYR A 113 -7.49 -3.09 23.66
CA TYR A 113 -8.26 -3.91 22.73
C TYR A 113 -7.57 -5.23 22.41
N THR A 114 -6.24 -5.28 22.31
CA THR A 114 -5.54 -6.47 21.76
C THR A 114 -4.96 -7.43 22.81
N ASN A 115 -4.86 -7.02 24.08
CA ASN A 115 -4.24 -7.86 25.13
C ASN A 115 -4.96 -9.19 25.40
N HIS A 116 -6.22 -9.31 24.97
CA HIS A 116 -7.01 -10.54 25.16
C HIS A 116 -6.73 -11.61 24.09
N PHE A 117 -5.96 -11.29 23.04
CA PHE A 117 -5.64 -12.28 22.00
C PHE A 117 -4.69 -13.35 22.51
N ASP A 118 -4.96 -14.61 22.20
CA ASP A 118 -4.05 -15.71 22.58
C ASP A 118 -2.72 -15.64 21.81
N ASN A 119 -2.74 -15.15 20.58
CA ASN A 119 -1.56 -15.06 19.73
C ASN A 119 -0.73 -13.80 20.07
N PRO A 120 0.50 -13.93 20.61
CA PRO A 120 1.33 -12.78 20.95
C PRO A 120 1.74 -11.93 19.73
N ALA A 121 1.76 -12.51 18.53
CA ALA A 121 2.01 -11.75 17.31
C ALA A 121 0.87 -10.76 17.04
N GLU A 122 -0.39 -11.21 17.17
CA GLU A 122 -1.57 -10.34 17.00
C GLU A 122 -1.65 -9.27 18.07
N GLN A 123 -1.29 -9.57 19.32
CA GLN A 123 -1.25 -8.58 20.41
C GLN A 123 -0.35 -7.36 20.09
N ARG A 124 0.76 -7.60 19.37
CA ARG A 124 1.81 -6.61 19.07
C ARG A 124 1.62 -5.90 17.73
N ARG A 125 0.60 -6.26 16.95
CA ARG A 125 0.35 -5.64 15.65
C ARG A 125 -0.05 -4.18 15.81
N ASN A 126 0.59 -3.35 15.00
CA ASN A 126 0.31 -1.92 14.88
C ASN A 126 0.01 -1.52 13.44
N ASP A 127 -0.12 -2.48 12.52
CA ASP A 127 -0.46 -2.25 11.12
C ASP A 127 -1.97 -2.17 10.87
N ILE A 128 -2.78 -2.50 11.89
CA ILE A 128 -4.25 -2.40 11.90
C ILE A 128 -4.67 -1.41 12.97
N TRP A 129 -5.57 -0.49 12.62
CA TRP A 129 -6.30 0.38 13.53
C TRP A 129 -7.61 -0.29 13.95
N TRP A 130 -7.71 -0.58 15.23
CA TRP A 130 -8.90 -1.09 15.89
C TRP A 130 -10.02 -0.06 15.80
N ILE A 131 -11.16 -0.47 15.25
CA ILE A 131 -12.39 0.30 15.32
C ILE A 131 -13.36 -0.48 16.22
N GLU A 132 -13.86 0.17 17.27
CA GLU A 132 -14.82 -0.45 18.18
C GLU A 132 -16.08 -0.90 17.43
N PRO A 133 -16.73 -2.01 17.84
CA PRO A 133 -17.90 -2.52 17.14
C PRO A 133 -19.05 -1.52 16.98
N ASP A 134 -19.18 -0.55 17.89
CA ASP A 134 -20.17 0.54 17.81
C ASP A 134 -19.63 1.81 17.12
N GLY A 135 -18.34 1.82 16.77
CA GLY A 135 -17.65 2.91 16.10
C GLY A 135 -17.26 4.08 17.00
N ALA A 136 -17.30 3.94 18.33
CA ALA A 136 -17.07 5.04 19.28
C ALA A 136 -15.74 5.78 19.06
N ASN A 137 -14.70 5.08 18.60
CA ASN A 137 -13.35 5.62 18.41
C ASN A 137 -13.01 6.00 16.95
N ILE A 138 -13.98 6.01 16.03
CA ILE A 138 -13.68 6.13 14.59
C ILE A 138 -13.03 7.47 14.20
N GLU A 139 -13.45 8.57 14.81
CA GLU A 139 -12.89 9.89 14.51
C GLU A 139 -11.43 9.98 14.97
N GLU A 140 -11.11 9.41 16.13
CA GLU A 140 -9.74 9.33 16.63
C GLU A 140 -8.87 8.51 15.67
N VAL A 141 -9.33 7.32 15.28
CA VAL A 141 -8.64 6.43 14.34
C VAL A 141 -8.34 7.12 13.01
N LEU A 142 -9.33 7.81 12.43
CA LEU A 142 -9.13 8.47 11.13
C LEU A 142 -8.26 9.73 11.22
N ASN A 143 -8.32 10.46 12.34
CA ASN A 143 -7.37 11.53 12.59
C ASN A 143 -5.94 11.00 12.74
N GLU A 144 -5.76 9.84 13.36
CA GLU A 144 -4.43 9.24 13.46
C GLU A 144 -3.92 8.73 12.12
N ILE A 145 -4.78 8.09 11.31
CA ILE A 145 -4.42 7.73 9.93
C ILE A 145 -4.03 8.98 9.13
N LYS A 146 -4.74 10.11 9.32
CA LYS A 146 -4.39 11.38 8.70
C LYS A 146 -2.98 11.83 9.10
N GLN A 147 -2.64 11.78 10.39
CA GLN A 147 -1.31 12.18 10.87
C GLN A 147 -0.21 11.23 10.39
N SER A 148 -0.44 9.92 10.42
CA SER A 148 0.48 8.91 9.89
C SER A 148 0.71 9.10 8.39
N PHE A 149 -0.35 9.39 7.63
CA PHE A 149 -0.23 9.75 6.21
C PHE A 149 0.60 11.03 6.02
N LEU A 150 0.30 12.12 6.72
CA LEU A 150 1.01 13.39 6.52
C LEU A 150 2.49 13.32 6.91
N SER A 151 2.80 12.68 8.03
CA SER A 151 4.16 12.64 8.57
C SER A 151 5.06 11.58 7.92
N VAL A 152 4.49 10.44 7.52
CA VAL A 152 5.25 9.32 6.98
C VAL A 152 4.87 9.03 5.53
N GLY A 153 3.57 8.87 5.26
CA GLY A 153 3.08 8.42 3.97
C GLY A 153 3.39 9.37 2.81
N LEU A 154 3.02 10.64 2.96
CA LEU A 154 3.23 11.69 1.97
C LEU A 154 4.71 11.94 1.72
N VAL A 155 5.52 11.99 2.80
CA VAL A 155 6.98 12.13 2.71
C VAL A 155 7.59 11.00 1.90
N TRP A 156 7.12 9.76 2.12
CA TRP A 156 7.55 8.59 1.37
C TRP A 156 7.14 8.67 -0.11
N LEU A 157 5.89 9.04 -0.41
CA LEU A 157 5.39 9.20 -1.79
C LEU A 157 6.21 10.24 -2.57
N ILE A 158 6.44 11.41 -1.97
CA ILE A 158 7.23 12.48 -2.59
C ILE A 158 8.67 12.02 -2.84
N LYS A 159 9.31 11.41 -1.83
CA LYS A 159 10.70 10.94 -1.94
C LYS A 159 10.90 9.99 -3.12
N TYR A 160 9.99 9.05 -3.30
CA TYR A 160 10.11 8.00 -4.33
C TYR A 160 9.41 8.35 -5.65
N THR A 161 8.91 9.57 -5.80
CA THR A 161 8.59 10.12 -7.12
C THR A 161 9.86 10.44 -7.91
N ASP A 162 10.99 10.69 -7.21
CA ASP A 162 12.31 10.75 -7.84
C ASP A 162 12.76 9.35 -8.28
N LEU A 163 12.81 9.12 -9.59
CA LEU A 163 13.07 7.81 -10.18
C LEU A 163 14.46 7.25 -9.81
N VAL A 164 15.46 8.11 -9.63
CA VAL A 164 16.80 7.69 -9.21
C VAL A 164 16.78 7.17 -7.77
N THR A 165 16.06 7.85 -6.89
CA THR A 165 15.88 7.43 -5.49
C THR A 165 15.03 6.15 -5.40
N ALA A 166 13.95 6.06 -6.18
CA ALA A 166 13.14 4.84 -6.31
C ALA A 166 13.95 3.65 -6.82
N PHE A 167 14.80 3.87 -7.83
CA PHE A 167 15.64 2.80 -8.37
C PHE A 167 16.59 2.27 -7.29
N LYS A 168 17.27 3.16 -6.55
CA LYS A 168 18.15 2.76 -5.44
C LYS A 168 17.43 1.95 -4.36
N GLU A 169 16.18 2.29 -4.05
CA GLU A 169 15.36 1.52 -3.11
C GLU A 169 15.13 0.10 -3.62
N ILE A 170 14.74 -0.04 -4.89
CA ILE A 170 14.54 -1.35 -5.53
C ILE A 170 15.85 -2.15 -5.51
N GLU A 171 16.99 -1.52 -5.78
CA GLU A 171 18.30 -2.19 -5.72
C GLU A 171 18.68 -2.67 -4.32
N SER A 172 18.13 -2.05 -3.27
CA SER A 172 18.36 -2.43 -1.88
C SER A 172 17.51 -3.60 -1.39
N GLU A 173 16.46 -3.99 -2.14
CA GLU A 173 15.62 -5.13 -1.81
C GLU A 173 16.41 -6.45 -1.83
N HIS A 174 15.87 -7.49 -1.19
CA HIS A 174 16.44 -8.82 -1.30
C HIS A 174 16.40 -9.34 -2.73
N ASP A 175 17.50 -9.98 -3.14
CA ASP A 175 17.63 -10.57 -4.47
C ASP A 175 16.51 -11.58 -4.73
N SER A 176 15.77 -11.30 -5.80
CA SER A 176 14.59 -12.05 -6.20
C SER A 176 14.26 -11.75 -7.65
N PHE A 177 13.47 -12.63 -8.26
CA PHE A 177 12.90 -12.37 -9.58
C PHE A 177 12.17 -11.01 -9.63
N ASN A 178 11.38 -10.69 -8.60
CA ASN A 178 10.63 -9.44 -8.54
C ASN A 178 11.53 -8.21 -8.52
N LYS A 179 12.59 -8.25 -7.70
CA LYS A 179 13.59 -7.18 -7.66
C LYS A 179 14.21 -6.96 -9.03
N PHE A 180 14.76 -8.01 -9.64
CA PHE A 180 15.46 -7.89 -10.93
C PHE A 180 14.53 -7.49 -12.08
N TYR A 181 13.27 -7.92 -12.03
CA TYR A 181 12.25 -7.50 -12.99
C TYR A 181 12.04 -5.99 -12.94
N LYS A 182 11.79 -5.45 -11.75
CA LYS A 182 11.63 -4.00 -11.54
C LYS A 182 12.90 -3.24 -11.93
N ALA A 183 14.04 -3.68 -11.41
CA ALA A 183 15.33 -3.04 -11.60
C ALA A 183 15.72 -2.93 -13.10
N ARG A 184 15.42 -3.96 -13.90
CA ARG A 184 15.66 -3.94 -15.34
C ARG A 184 14.93 -2.79 -16.03
N TYR A 185 13.63 -2.63 -15.77
CA TYR A 185 12.83 -1.58 -16.42
C TYR A 185 13.19 -0.18 -15.92
N PHE A 186 13.58 -0.04 -14.66
CA PHE A 186 14.14 1.22 -14.16
C PHE A 186 15.46 1.59 -14.86
N ALA A 187 16.38 0.63 -15.02
CA ALA A 187 17.63 0.85 -15.73
C ALA A 187 17.39 1.24 -17.20
N GLU A 188 16.44 0.57 -17.87
CA GLU A 188 16.03 0.90 -19.24
C GLU A 188 15.48 2.32 -19.32
N HIS A 189 14.52 2.67 -18.46
CA HIS A 189 13.89 3.99 -18.45
C HIS A 189 14.88 5.12 -18.14
N LEU A 190 15.86 4.87 -17.27
CA LEU A 190 16.91 5.82 -16.90
C LEU A 190 18.11 5.83 -17.88
N ASN A 191 18.05 5.04 -18.96
CA ASN A 191 19.12 4.88 -19.95
C ASN A 191 20.46 4.39 -19.38
N ASP A 192 20.43 3.63 -18.27
CA ASP A 192 21.61 2.98 -17.69
C ASP A 192 21.84 1.62 -18.36
N ASN A 193 22.53 1.66 -19.51
CA ASN A 193 22.79 0.47 -20.32
C ASN A 193 23.62 -0.61 -19.61
N LEU A 194 24.44 -0.24 -18.62
CA LEU A 194 25.25 -1.22 -17.87
C LEU A 194 24.36 -1.97 -16.90
N LYS A 195 23.59 -1.27 -16.08
CA LYS A 195 22.64 -1.89 -15.16
C LYS A 195 21.54 -2.66 -15.87
N PHE A 196 21.08 -2.18 -17.02
CA PHE A 196 20.08 -2.89 -17.81
C PHE A 196 20.57 -4.29 -18.21
N LYS A 197 21.79 -4.39 -18.74
CA LYS A 197 22.41 -5.68 -19.11
C LYS A 197 22.60 -6.59 -17.89
N GLU A 198 23.07 -6.01 -16.79
CA GLU A 198 23.24 -6.74 -15.52
C GLU A 198 21.91 -7.33 -15.04
N TYR A 199 20.85 -6.52 -14.94
CA TYR A 199 19.55 -6.98 -14.46
C TYR A 199 18.84 -7.91 -15.43
N CYS A 200 19.05 -7.79 -16.74
CA CYS A 200 18.62 -8.81 -17.69
C CYS A 200 19.27 -10.17 -17.39
N HIS A 201 20.58 -10.19 -17.13
CA HIS A 201 21.30 -11.42 -16.82
C HIS A 201 20.84 -12.03 -15.49
N LEU A 202 20.71 -11.22 -14.44
CA LEU A 202 20.25 -11.67 -13.12
C LEU A 202 18.81 -12.20 -13.15
N LEU A 203 17.92 -11.52 -13.88
CA LEU A 203 16.53 -11.96 -14.04
C LEU A 203 16.44 -13.33 -14.73
N GLU A 204 17.22 -13.54 -15.80
CA GLU A 204 17.26 -14.81 -16.52
C GLU A 204 17.84 -15.94 -15.65
N LYS A 205 18.87 -15.64 -14.85
CA LYS A 205 19.43 -16.60 -13.88
C LYS A 205 18.39 -17.02 -12.84
N GLU A 206 17.66 -16.06 -12.27
CA GLU A 206 16.59 -16.35 -11.31
C GLU A 206 15.43 -17.13 -11.94
N ARG A 207 15.06 -16.81 -13.19
CA ARG A 207 14.05 -17.56 -13.93
C ARG A 207 14.42 -19.05 -14.04
N LYS A 208 15.65 -19.34 -14.47
CA LYS A 208 16.15 -20.72 -14.58
C LYS A 208 16.19 -21.44 -13.24
N ARG A 209 16.55 -20.73 -12.16
CA ARG A 209 16.54 -21.28 -10.80
C ARG A 209 15.12 -21.68 -10.38
N ILE A 210 14.13 -20.84 -10.66
CA ILE A 210 12.72 -21.11 -10.34
C ILE A 210 12.21 -22.28 -11.18
N ASP A 211 12.41 -22.26 -12.50
CA ASP A 211 11.95 -23.33 -13.40
C ASP A 211 12.57 -24.69 -13.03
N GLY A 212 13.84 -24.71 -12.64
CA GLY A 212 14.55 -25.92 -12.19
C GLY A 212 14.12 -26.46 -10.81
N LEU A 213 13.37 -25.68 -10.02
CA LEU A 213 12.76 -26.17 -8.77
C LEU A 213 11.44 -26.90 -9.01
N PHE A 214 10.82 -26.69 -10.17
CA PHE A 214 9.53 -27.28 -10.56
C PHE A 214 9.66 -28.33 -11.67
N SER A 215 10.88 -28.62 -12.12
CA SER A 215 11.24 -29.73 -13.01
C SER A 215 11.65 -30.97 -12.24
#